data_AF-A0A946EL82-F1
#
_entry.id   AF-A0A946EL82-F1
#
_cell.length_a   1.000
_cell.length_b   1.000
_cell.length_c   1.000
_cell.angle_alpha   90.00
_cell.angle_beta   90.00
_cell.angle_gamma   90.00
#
_symmetry.space_group_name_H-M   'P 1'
#
loop_
_entity.id
_entity.type
_entity.pdbx_description
1 polymer ?
#
loop_
_entity_poly.entity_id
_entity_poly.type
_entity_poly.pdbx_seq_one_letter_code
_entity_poly.pdbx_strand_id
1 'polypeptide(L)'
;MTLKSRIILVSLLTTAIITFMFVFAGMKLQSHSEISSTNLMIHDNNVLWQKILRNQYQEMSSNTSSLARDKSTRKALQSMDIETLTNNARTTYNLLSTSNIIDNLEVTDKNGKVIVSLPATNGFSIERDLVKKSLVTGKIQSGIELNNNGEYVIEVVFPLLLRGRLIGTGIFSKSMQSALDTFKSDNESNIYVVDTKGQVYLGTNNTLYQSLNLKLPKEMLSPYSQEMEIDDIAYMVTSQPLYDSKNEGIAYLVSIKDISGEYFQRKDIINTLFASLVTIIVLTIVISLWYMSYLFAPLNNAMGYIKDTASGNLKVQIPKTSGKDETGLLLNSLHQMNSNLHGLISHISSSSNQLIDTSNELSDLNEKISSGVENQKQETEQVATAMTEMAASINQVARHASEAKDSANNADNEVNQGKDVVKTTINSITVLADEVYNAGKIISLVNEYSSNIGDVLEVIKDIAEQTNLLALNAAIEAARAGEQGRGFAVVADEVRSLASRTQQSTEEINKTIEQLQKSAKEAVESVKNGSTKAKQLVEQAQNTENSLDTISKAVSSMNRINTEIAMAMEEQSMVAQEINKNVVNINQVIESIHEQSHETTSVGNEVKTLAAKMQKYLNQFQI
;
A
#
# COMPACT_ATOMS: atom_id res chain seq x y z
N MET A 1 18.04 -0.83 22.84
CA MET A 1 17.82 -2.20 23.34
C MET A 1 16.42 -2.57 22.92
N THR A 2 16.25 -3.73 22.30
CA THR A 2 14.94 -4.19 21.82
C THR A 2 13.94 -4.31 22.97
N LEU A 3 12.65 -4.17 22.67
CA LEU A 3 11.56 -4.42 23.63
C LEU A 3 11.73 -5.80 24.26
N LYS A 4 12.06 -6.79 23.43
CA LYS A 4 12.37 -8.17 23.86
C LYS A 4 13.53 -8.21 24.86
N SER A 5 14.65 -7.53 24.58
CA SER A 5 15.79 -7.49 25.49
C SER A 5 15.50 -6.74 26.80
N ARG A 6 14.65 -5.71 26.78
CA ARG A 6 14.21 -5.02 28.01
C ARG A 6 13.33 -5.91 28.89
N ILE A 7 12.38 -6.64 28.29
CA ILE A 7 11.52 -7.59 29.01
C ILE A 7 12.38 -8.73 29.61
N ILE A 8 13.30 -9.29 28.83
CA ILE A 8 14.21 -10.35 29.31
C ILE A 8 15.07 -9.83 30.47
N LEU A 9 15.63 -8.63 30.35
CA LEU A 9 16.44 -8.03 31.42
C LEU A 9 15.64 -7.90 32.72
N VAL A 10 14.41 -7.37 32.67
CA VAL A 10 13.55 -7.25 33.86
C VAL A 10 13.20 -8.62 34.43
N SER A 11 12.89 -9.62 33.60
CA SER A 11 12.61 -10.98 34.07
C SER A 11 13.82 -11.63 34.77
N LEU A 12 15.04 -11.42 34.25
CA LEU A 12 16.26 -11.92 34.87
C LEU A 12 16.56 -11.22 36.19
N LEU A 13 16.37 -9.89 36.24
CA LEU A 13 16.61 -9.09 37.44
C LEU A 13 15.63 -9.46 38.56
N THR A 14 14.35 -9.62 38.24
CA THR A 14 13.33 -10.06 39.20
C THR A 14 13.58 -11.47 39.71
N THR A 15 13.94 -12.41 38.82
CA THR A 15 14.30 -13.78 39.22
C THR A 15 15.55 -13.81 40.10
N ALA A 16 16.58 -13.03 39.78
CA ALA A 16 17.80 -12.95 40.59
C ALA A 16 17.54 -12.39 42.00
N ILE A 17 16.70 -11.35 42.12
CA ILE A 17 16.31 -10.77 43.41
C ILE A 17 15.55 -11.79 44.27
N ILE A 18 14.58 -12.49 43.69
CA ILE A 18 13.79 -13.51 44.40
C ILE A 18 14.71 -14.66 44.88
N THR A 19 15.60 -15.13 44.00
CA THR A 19 16.51 -16.24 44.30
C THR A 19 17.49 -15.88 45.42
N PHE A 20 18.11 -14.69 45.36
CA PHE A 20 19.00 -14.20 46.41
C PHE A 20 18.30 -14.14 47.76
N MET A 21 17.02 -13.74 47.79
CA MET A 21 16.27 -13.64 49.03
C MET A 21 15.91 -15.00 49.64
N PHE A 22 15.53 -15.98 48.82
CA PHE A 22 15.31 -17.36 49.29
C PHE A 22 16.59 -17.95 49.92
N VAL A 23 17.75 -17.72 49.29
CA VAL A 23 19.05 -18.14 49.83
C VAL A 23 19.34 -17.44 51.16
N PHE A 24 19.13 -16.13 51.24
CA PHE A 24 19.37 -15.35 52.46
C PHE A 24 18.46 -15.77 53.63
N ALA A 25 17.16 -15.97 53.35
CA ALA A 25 16.20 -16.45 54.35
C ALA A 25 16.55 -17.87 54.85
N GLY A 26 16.97 -18.76 53.93
CA GLY A 26 17.43 -20.11 54.27
C GLY A 26 18.68 -20.09 55.17
N MET A 27 19.67 -19.26 54.84
CA MET A 27 20.88 -19.10 55.66
C MET A 27 20.56 -18.61 57.08
N LYS A 28 19.60 -17.69 57.24
CA LYS A 28 19.24 -17.13 58.55
C LYS A 28 18.39 -18.08 59.40
N LEU A 29 17.56 -18.93 58.78
CA LEU A 29 16.81 -19.97 59.51
C LEU A 29 17.75 -21.07 60.03
N GLN A 30 18.74 -21.46 59.23
CA GLN A 30 19.68 -22.52 59.61
C GLN A 30 20.61 -22.10 60.77
N SER A 31 20.88 -20.81 60.96
CA SER A 31 21.64 -20.34 62.13
C SER A 31 20.86 -20.38 63.46
N HIS A 32 19.57 -20.73 63.46
CA HIS A 32 18.69 -20.67 64.63
C HIS A 32 18.00 -22.00 64.99
N SER A 33 18.35 -23.12 64.35
CA SER A 33 17.82 -24.43 64.74
C SER A 33 18.64 -25.08 65.86
N GLU A 34 18.48 -24.61 67.10
CA GLU A 34 18.98 -25.31 68.28
C GLU A 34 18.01 -26.45 68.68
N ILE A 35 18.10 -27.58 67.98
CA ILE A 35 17.53 -28.85 68.46
C ILE A 35 18.37 -29.43 69.64
N SER A 36 19.41 -28.72 70.09
CA SER A 36 20.35 -29.16 71.13
C SER A 36 20.06 -28.64 72.55
N SER A 37 19.19 -27.65 72.74
CA SER A 37 19.02 -26.98 74.05
C SER A 37 18.36 -27.87 75.11
N THR A 38 17.39 -28.71 74.71
CA THR A 38 16.59 -29.55 75.62
C THR A 38 17.38 -30.69 76.26
N ASN A 39 18.17 -31.44 75.47
CA ASN A 39 18.99 -32.53 75.97
C ASN A 39 20.17 -32.04 76.83
N LEU A 40 20.73 -30.88 76.49
CA LEU A 40 21.82 -30.26 77.25
C LEU A 40 21.34 -29.88 78.66
N MET A 41 20.15 -29.30 78.76
CA MET A 41 19.61 -28.82 80.03
C MET A 41 19.23 -29.97 80.99
N ILE A 42 18.73 -31.09 80.47
CA ILE A 42 18.57 -32.32 81.28
C ILE A 42 19.92 -32.80 81.83
N HIS A 43 20.94 -32.83 80.98
CA HIS A 43 22.28 -33.26 81.37
C HIS A 43 22.87 -32.35 82.45
N ASP A 44 22.79 -31.02 82.27
CA ASP A 44 23.30 -30.02 83.20
C ASP A 44 22.59 -30.12 84.56
N ASN A 45 21.26 -30.31 84.56
CA ASN A 45 20.47 -30.52 85.79
C ASN A 45 20.89 -31.80 86.52
N ASN A 46 21.20 -32.88 85.80
CA ASN A 46 21.69 -34.12 86.41
C ASN A 46 23.07 -33.92 87.06
N VAL A 47 24.00 -33.32 86.32
CA VAL A 47 25.36 -33.08 86.77
C VAL A 47 25.36 -32.20 88.02
N LEU A 48 24.57 -31.13 88.02
CA LEU A 48 24.44 -30.23 89.17
C LEU A 48 23.87 -30.95 90.39
N TRP A 49 22.81 -31.74 90.22
CA TRP A 49 22.20 -32.49 91.31
C TRP A 49 23.17 -33.49 91.94
N GLN A 50 23.88 -34.27 91.11
CA GLN A 50 24.89 -35.21 91.58
C GLN A 50 26.05 -34.52 92.31
N LYS A 51 26.45 -33.33 91.83
CA LYS A 51 27.48 -32.51 92.49
C LYS A 51 27.04 -32.05 93.88
N ILE A 52 25.80 -31.57 94.02
CA ILE A 52 25.24 -31.13 95.30
C ILE A 52 25.19 -32.31 96.29
N LEU A 53 24.65 -33.45 95.89
CA LEU A 53 24.61 -34.65 96.73
C LEU A 53 26.01 -35.11 97.15
N ARG A 54 26.95 -35.19 96.20
CA ARG A 54 28.35 -35.57 96.48
C ARG A 54 28.98 -34.64 97.51
N ASN A 55 28.77 -33.33 97.40
CA ASN A 55 29.30 -32.36 98.36
C ASN A 55 28.71 -32.59 99.77
N GLN A 56 27.40 -32.78 99.88
CA GLN A 56 26.75 -33.07 101.17
C GLN A 56 27.28 -34.37 101.80
N TYR A 57 27.44 -35.44 101.01
CA TYR A 57 28.04 -36.68 101.49
C TYR A 57 29.49 -36.50 101.94
N GLN A 58 30.31 -35.77 101.19
CA GLN A 58 31.71 -35.52 101.54
C GLN A 58 31.84 -34.68 102.81
N GLU A 59 31.03 -33.64 102.96
CA GLU A 59 31.02 -32.77 104.13
C GLU A 59 30.67 -33.56 105.39
N MET A 60 29.59 -34.34 105.36
CA MET A 60 29.22 -35.25 106.45
C MET A 60 30.30 -36.31 106.70
N SER A 61 30.81 -36.96 105.65
CA SER A 61 31.82 -38.02 105.76
C SER A 61 33.13 -37.53 106.37
N SER A 62 33.57 -36.32 106.04
CA SER A 62 34.81 -35.73 106.58
C SER A 62 34.74 -35.50 108.09
N ASN A 63 33.53 -35.24 108.60
CA ASN A 63 33.28 -34.97 110.00
C ASN A 63 33.02 -36.22 110.85
N THR A 64 32.89 -37.41 110.24
CA THR A 64 32.63 -38.68 110.97
C THR A 64 33.70 -39.00 112.02
N SER A 65 34.94 -38.54 111.79
CA SER A 65 36.05 -38.74 112.71
C SER A 65 35.83 -38.10 114.09
N SER A 66 35.02 -37.04 114.16
CA SER A 66 34.66 -36.34 115.41
C SER A 66 34.01 -37.28 116.43
N LEU A 67 33.26 -38.28 115.96
CA LEU A 67 32.65 -39.32 116.79
C LEU A 67 33.45 -40.64 116.72
N ALA A 68 33.89 -41.03 115.51
CA ALA A 68 34.50 -42.35 115.29
C ALA A 68 35.89 -42.51 115.92
N ARG A 69 36.68 -41.43 116.03
CA ARG A 69 38.02 -41.50 116.63
C ARG A 69 38.00 -41.23 118.14
N ASP A 70 36.93 -40.64 118.65
CA ASP A 70 36.82 -40.36 120.08
C ASP A 70 36.93 -41.67 120.89
N LYS A 71 37.92 -41.70 121.77
CA LYS A 71 38.22 -42.86 122.60
C LYS A 71 37.16 -43.04 123.67
N SER A 72 36.56 -41.94 124.15
CA SER A 72 35.48 -41.96 125.14
C SER A 72 34.24 -42.64 124.55
N THR A 73 33.79 -42.17 123.38
CA THR A 73 32.66 -42.72 122.61
C THR A 73 32.81 -44.22 122.37
N ARG A 74 33.97 -44.67 121.87
CA ARG A 74 34.16 -46.09 121.56
C ARG A 74 34.21 -46.99 122.78
N LYS A 75 34.80 -46.52 123.89
CA LYS A 75 34.79 -47.27 125.16
C LYS A 75 33.38 -47.34 125.73
N ALA A 76 32.66 -46.21 125.75
CA ALA A 76 31.29 -46.13 126.22
C ALA A 76 30.36 -47.05 125.43
N LEU A 77 30.50 -47.09 124.10
CA LEU A 77 29.74 -48.03 123.26
C LEU A 77 30.09 -49.50 123.56
N GLN A 78 31.37 -49.83 123.80
CA GLN A 78 31.77 -51.19 124.15
C GLN A 78 31.24 -51.64 125.53
N SER A 79 31.29 -50.76 126.53
CA SER A 79 30.80 -51.05 127.89
C SER A 79 29.29 -50.85 128.03
N MET A 80 28.59 -50.43 126.97
CA MET A 80 27.19 -50.02 126.98
C MET A 80 26.88 -48.94 128.04
N ASP A 81 27.81 -48.02 128.24
CA ASP A 81 27.60 -46.80 129.03
C ASP A 81 26.86 -45.76 128.18
N ILE A 82 25.52 -45.84 128.22
CA ILE A 82 24.62 -45.04 127.39
C ILE A 82 24.73 -43.55 127.73
N GLU A 83 24.95 -43.19 129.00
CA GLU A 83 25.02 -41.80 129.44
C GLU A 83 26.26 -41.11 128.85
N THR A 84 27.44 -41.73 129.00
CA THR A 84 28.68 -41.23 128.42
C THR A 84 28.60 -41.19 126.89
N LEU A 85 28.03 -42.22 126.25
CA LEU A 85 27.85 -42.27 124.80
C LEU A 85 26.95 -41.14 124.29
N THR A 86 25.84 -40.89 124.97
CA THR A 86 24.87 -39.84 124.62
C THR A 86 25.49 -38.45 124.77
N ASN A 87 26.27 -38.21 125.83
CA ASN A 87 26.93 -36.93 126.06
C ASN A 87 28.00 -36.64 124.99
N ASN A 88 28.81 -37.63 124.62
CA ASN A 88 29.78 -37.47 123.54
C ASN A 88 29.09 -37.23 122.19
N ALA A 89 28.08 -38.03 121.87
CA ALA A 89 27.28 -37.89 120.65
C ALA A 89 26.58 -36.52 120.59
N ARG A 90 26.06 -36.00 121.72
CA ARG A 90 25.41 -34.68 121.80
C ARG A 90 26.39 -33.54 121.54
N THR A 91 27.62 -33.68 122.02
CA THR A 91 28.68 -32.71 121.75
C THR A 91 28.98 -32.64 120.25
N THR A 92 29.12 -33.79 119.58
CA THR A 92 29.29 -33.86 118.13
C THR A 92 28.06 -33.32 117.37
N TYR A 93 26.86 -33.73 117.79
CA TYR A 93 25.61 -33.31 117.17
C TYR A 93 25.46 -31.78 117.18
N ASN A 94 25.64 -31.13 118.33
CA ASN A 94 25.50 -29.68 118.46
C ASN A 94 26.50 -28.93 117.59
N LEU A 95 27.75 -29.41 117.50
CA LEU A 95 28.78 -28.81 116.64
C LEU A 95 28.37 -28.88 115.17
N LEU A 96 28.00 -30.06 114.70
CA LEU A 96 27.71 -30.30 113.28
C LEU A 96 26.36 -29.73 112.84
N SER A 97 25.35 -29.75 113.69
CA SER A 97 24.04 -29.12 113.39
C SER A 97 24.11 -27.60 113.37
N THR A 98 24.89 -26.97 114.27
CA THR A 98 25.10 -25.51 114.25
C THR A 98 25.81 -25.06 112.98
N SER A 99 26.72 -25.89 112.45
CA SER A 99 27.36 -25.66 111.14
C SER A 99 26.51 -26.12 109.95
N ASN A 100 25.26 -26.55 110.17
CA ASN A 100 24.35 -27.03 109.14
C ASN A 100 24.90 -28.23 108.33
N ILE A 101 25.73 -29.07 108.95
CA ILE A 101 26.34 -30.24 108.29
C ILE A 101 25.44 -31.46 108.42
N ILE A 102 24.73 -31.60 109.54
CA ILE A 102 23.79 -32.69 109.81
C ILE A 102 22.54 -32.16 110.51
N ASP A 103 21.41 -32.82 110.29
CA ASP A 103 20.16 -32.54 111.02
C ASP A 103 19.92 -33.53 112.14
N ASN A 104 20.37 -34.80 111.96
CA ASN A 104 20.33 -35.83 113.00
C ASN A 104 21.63 -36.63 113.08
N LEU A 105 21.94 -37.09 114.29
CA LEU A 105 23.04 -37.99 114.62
C LEU A 105 22.51 -39.20 115.38
N GLU A 106 22.78 -40.40 114.88
CA GLU A 106 22.46 -41.65 115.57
C GLU A 106 23.71 -42.50 115.79
N VAL A 107 23.67 -43.37 116.81
CA VAL A 107 24.68 -44.40 117.06
C VAL A 107 23.98 -45.74 117.25
N THR A 108 24.46 -46.77 116.57
CA THR A 108 23.95 -48.13 116.66
C THR A 108 24.91 -49.08 117.37
N ASP A 109 24.40 -50.20 117.87
CA ASP A 109 25.21 -51.33 118.29
C ASP A 109 25.69 -52.17 117.08
N LYS A 110 26.48 -53.21 117.36
CA LYS A 110 26.98 -54.15 116.33
C LYS A 110 25.88 -54.91 115.56
N ASN A 111 24.64 -54.90 116.04
CA ASN A 111 23.49 -55.53 115.37
C ASN A 111 22.65 -54.52 114.58
N GLY A 112 23.06 -53.24 114.55
CA GLY A 112 22.34 -52.16 113.88
C GLY A 112 21.18 -51.58 114.69
N LYS A 113 21.04 -51.93 115.97
CA LYS A 113 20.03 -51.33 116.85
C LYS A 113 20.48 -49.95 117.27
N VAL A 114 19.67 -48.92 117.02
CA VAL A 114 19.93 -47.55 117.47
C VAL A 114 19.96 -47.50 119.00
N ILE A 115 21.05 -46.98 119.55
CA ILE A 115 21.30 -46.82 120.99
C ILE A 115 21.19 -45.34 121.39
N VAL A 116 21.64 -44.44 120.50
CA VAL A 116 21.55 -42.99 120.67
C VAL A 116 20.94 -42.39 119.42
N SER A 117 20.01 -41.45 119.60
CA SER A 117 19.45 -40.61 118.55
C SER A 117 19.41 -39.17 119.06
N LEU A 118 19.94 -38.25 118.27
CA LEU A 118 20.01 -36.83 118.58
C LEU A 118 19.57 -36.04 117.35
N PRO A 119 18.48 -35.26 117.45
CA PRO A 119 17.62 -35.08 118.62
C PRO A 119 16.89 -36.39 119.01
N ALA A 120 16.42 -36.50 120.25
CA ALA A 120 15.79 -37.73 120.78
C ALA A 120 14.45 -38.09 120.08
N THR A 121 14.00 -37.21 119.20
CA THR A 121 12.90 -37.40 118.27
C THR A 121 13.38 -38.13 117.04
N ASN A 122 12.69 -39.22 116.68
CA ASN A 122 12.71 -39.82 115.35
C ASN A 122 13.90 -40.73 115.03
N GLY A 123 14.11 -41.76 115.87
CA GLY A 123 14.90 -42.92 115.47
C GLY A 123 14.18 -43.72 114.39
N PHE A 124 14.89 -44.23 113.37
CA PHE A 124 14.29 -45.02 112.30
C PHE A 124 13.82 -46.41 112.79
N SER A 125 12.63 -46.84 112.37
CA SER A 125 12.02 -48.13 112.78
C SER A 125 12.24 -49.25 111.76
N ILE A 126 12.73 -48.90 110.57
CA ILE A 126 12.85 -49.78 109.41
C ILE A 126 14.32 -50.26 109.32
N GLU A 127 14.53 -51.50 108.90
CA GLU A 127 15.88 -52.00 108.59
C GLU A 127 16.58 -51.12 107.56
N ARG A 128 17.57 -50.35 108.01
CA ARG A 128 18.36 -49.44 107.16
C ARG A 128 19.38 -50.22 106.34
N ASP A 129 19.29 -50.09 105.02
CA ASP A 129 20.15 -50.83 104.10
C ASP A 129 21.59 -50.30 104.17
N LEU A 130 21.78 -48.98 104.28
CA LEU A 130 23.09 -48.36 104.47
C LEU A 130 23.77 -48.81 105.78
N VAL A 131 23.01 -48.98 106.87
CA VAL A 131 23.53 -49.46 108.16
C VAL A 131 24.00 -50.90 108.07
N LYS A 132 23.18 -51.78 107.49
CA LYS A 132 23.59 -53.17 107.22
C LYS A 132 24.84 -53.24 106.36
N LYS A 133 24.87 -52.49 105.26
CA LYS A 133 26.04 -52.41 104.36
C LYS A 133 27.28 -51.93 105.11
N SER A 134 27.18 -50.91 105.96
CA SER A 134 28.31 -50.41 106.74
C SER A 134 28.78 -51.43 107.78
N LEU A 135 27.86 -52.11 108.48
CA LEU A 135 28.19 -53.15 109.46
C LEU A 135 28.89 -54.37 108.83
N VAL A 136 28.49 -54.76 107.61
CA VAL A 136 29.11 -55.87 106.88
C VAL A 136 30.46 -55.47 106.29
N THR A 137 30.54 -54.29 105.67
CA THR A 137 31.75 -53.88 104.93
C THR A 137 32.82 -53.25 105.82
N GLY A 138 32.44 -52.74 106.99
CA GLY A 138 33.32 -51.92 107.84
C GLY A 138 33.77 -50.63 107.15
N LYS A 139 32.99 -50.09 106.21
CA LYS A 139 33.28 -48.87 105.46
C LYS A 139 32.15 -47.85 105.62
N ILE A 140 32.47 -46.58 105.34
CA ILE A 140 31.48 -45.51 105.25
C ILE A 140 30.56 -45.79 104.05
N GLN A 141 29.25 -45.68 104.26
CA GLN A 141 28.22 -45.80 103.24
C GLN A 141 27.43 -44.50 103.21
N SER A 142 26.96 -44.11 102.02
CA SER A 142 26.17 -42.90 101.85
C SER A 142 25.09 -43.09 100.81
N GLY A 143 23.93 -42.48 101.02
CA GLY A 143 22.81 -42.61 100.09
C GLY A 143 21.61 -41.79 100.55
N ILE A 144 20.55 -41.85 99.76
CA ILE A 144 19.25 -41.28 100.13
C ILE A 144 18.40 -42.42 100.71
N GLU A 145 17.85 -42.21 101.90
CA GLU A 145 16.91 -43.13 102.52
C GLU A 145 15.64 -42.39 102.95
N LEU A 146 14.55 -43.13 103.10
CA LEU A 146 13.27 -42.61 103.59
C LEU A 146 13.22 -42.71 105.11
N ASN A 147 12.95 -41.61 105.80
CA ASN A 147 12.75 -41.59 107.24
C ASN A 147 11.35 -42.03 107.66
N ASN A 148 11.14 -42.21 108.96
CA ASN A 148 9.85 -42.63 109.50
C ASN A 148 8.72 -41.61 109.26
N ASN A 149 9.06 -40.35 108.98
CA ASN A 149 8.09 -39.31 108.62
C ASN A 149 7.73 -39.36 107.13
N GLY A 150 8.29 -40.33 106.40
CA GLY A 150 8.15 -40.47 104.97
C GLY A 150 9.02 -39.49 104.19
N GLU A 151 10.03 -38.86 104.79
CA GLU A 151 10.91 -37.86 104.16
C GLU A 151 12.21 -38.46 103.66
N TYR A 152 12.57 -38.12 102.43
CA TYR A 152 13.87 -38.47 101.87
C TYR A 152 14.96 -37.65 102.54
N VAL A 153 15.90 -38.34 103.16
CA VAL A 153 17.08 -37.76 103.81
C VAL A 153 18.35 -38.27 103.16
N ILE A 154 19.36 -37.41 103.15
CA ILE A 154 20.73 -37.72 102.73
C ILE A 154 21.47 -38.26 103.95
N GLU A 155 22.01 -39.46 103.85
CA GLU A 155 22.65 -40.13 104.98
C GLU A 155 24.09 -40.53 104.71
N VAL A 156 24.89 -40.50 105.77
CA VAL A 156 26.24 -41.05 105.85
C VAL A 156 26.34 -41.93 107.08
N VAL A 157 26.51 -43.23 106.86
CA VAL A 157 26.72 -44.23 107.90
C VAL A 157 28.19 -44.63 107.97
N PHE A 158 28.79 -44.60 109.15
CA PHE A 158 30.22 -44.89 109.34
C PHE A 158 30.48 -45.88 110.48
N PRO A 159 31.51 -46.74 110.35
CA PRO A 159 31.80 -47.77 111.35
C PRO A 159 32.51 -47.20 112.58
N LEU A 160 32.12 -47.67 113.76
CA LEU A 160 32.81 -47.42 115.02
C LEU A 160 33.68 -48.62 115.36
N LEU A 161 35.01 -48.42 115.34
CA LEU A 161 36.00 -49.50 115.49
C LEU A 161 36.84 -49.32 116.77
N LEU A 162 36.89 -50.35 117.61
CA LEU A 162 37.77 -50.38 118.78
C LEU A 162 38.78 -51.54 118.66
N ARG A 163 40.08 -51.18 118.66
CA ARG A 163 41.18 -52.13 118.41
C ARG A 163 40.96 -52.99 117.13
N GLY A 164 40.43 -52.37 116.08
CA GLY A 164 40.16 -53.02 114.80
C GLY A 164 38.88 -53.86 114.75
N ARG A 165 38.15 -54.04 115.87
CA ARG A 165 36.84 -54.70 115.87
C ARG A 165 35.72 -53.69 115.76
N LEU A 166 34.75 -54.00 114.89
CA LEU A 166 33.52 -53.25 114.75
C LEU A 166 32.63 -53.44 115.97
N ILE A 167 32.23 -52.33 116.59
CA ILE A 167 31.41 -52.31 117.80
C ILE A 167 30.04 -51.62 117.58
N GLY A 168 29.85 -50.98 116.43
CA GLY A 168 28.60 -50.35 116.01
C GLY A 168 28.82 -49.38 114.86
N THR A 169 27.83 -48.57 114.51
CA THR A 169 27.96 -47.49 113.52
C THR A 169 27.52 -46.14 114.10
N GLY A 170 28.09 -45.06 113.59
CA GLY A 170 27.49 -43.74 113.68
C GLY A 170 26.74 -43.42 112.38
N ILE A 171 25.67 -42.66 112.48
CA ILE A 171 24.84 -42.24 111.34
C ILE A 171 24.68 -40.73 111.43
N PHE A 172 25.01 -40.06 110.33
CA PHE A 172 24.70 -38.65 110.11
C PHE A 172 23.62 -38.58 109.04
N SER A 173 22.57 -37.81 109.28
CA SER A 173 21.51 -37.57 108.30
C SER A 173 21.21 -36.09 108.17
N LYS A 174 20.81 -35.67 106.97
CA LYS A 174 20.41 -34.31 106.63
C LYS A 174 19.23 -34.31 105.66
N SER A 175 18.31 -33.37 105.83
CA SER A 175 17.14 -33.21 104.97
C SER A 175 17.53 -32.92 103.53
N MET A 176 16.83 -33.56 102.59
CA MET A 176 17.00 -33.32 101.16
C MET A 176 16.57 -31.89 100.77
N GLN A 177 15.75 -31.20 101.57
CA GLN A 177 15.34 -29.81 101.30
C GLN A 177 16.55 -28.88 101.12
N SER A 178 17.61 -29.05 101.92
CA SER A 178 18.84 -28.26 101.80
C SER A 178 19.52 -28.43 100.43
N ALA A 179 19.42 -29.61 99.81
CA ALA A 179 19.95 -29.86 98.48
C ALA A 179 19.10 -29.19 97.38
N LEU A 180 17.77 -29.17 97.55
CA LEU A 180 16.87 -28.47 96.62
C LEU A 180 17.09 -26.96 96.66
N ASP A 181 17.26 -26.38 97.84
CA ASP A 181 17.49 -24.94 97.99
C ASP A 181 18.81 -24.52 97.35
N THR A 182 19.86 -25.34 97.50
CA THR A 182 21.15 -25.14 96.82
C THR A 182 20.99 -25.20 95.30
N PHE A 183 20.21 -26.17 94.80
CA PHE A 183 19.95 -26.30 93.37
C PHE A 183 19.20 -25.08 92.80
N LYS A 184 18.20 -24.57 93.54
CA LYS A 184 17.46 -23.36 93.14
C LYS A 184 18.40 -22.15 93.03
N SER A 185 19.31 -22.00 93.98
CA SER A 185 20.26 -20.89 94.00
C SER A 185 21.25 -20.95 92.83
N ASP A 186 21.69 -22.14 92.42
CA ASP A 186 22.75 -22.29 91.42
C ASP A 186 22.22 -22.29 89.96
N ASN A 187 20.94 -22.58 89.74
CA ASN A 187 20.38 -22.82 88.39
C ASN A 187 19.12 -21.99 88.09
N GLU A 188 18.67 -21.16 89.03
CA GLU A 188 17.45 -20.33 88.94
C GLU A 188 16.16 -21.11 88.63
N SER A 189 16.25 -22.43 88.61
CA SER A 189 15.18 -23.33 88.23
C SER A 189 14.41 -23.72 89.49
N ASN A 190 13.08 -23.70 89.40
CA ASN A 190 12.26 -24.24 90.46
C ASN A 190 12.34 -25.76 90.40
N ILE A 191 12.78 -26.37 91.50
CA ILE A 191 13.04 -27.80 91.57
C ILE A 191 12.05 -28.49 92.51
N TYR A 192 11.66 -29.70 92.13
CA TYR A 192 10.67 -30.49 92.81
C TYR A 192 11.12 -31.94 92.87
N VAL A 193 10.91 -32.59 94.01
CA VAL A 193 10.92 -34.04 94.12
C VAL A 193 9.48 -34.49 94.04
N VAL A 194 9.15 -35.28 93.04
CA VAL A 194 7.80 -35.71 92.73
C VAL A 194 7.75 -37.23 92.77
N ASP A 195 6.75 -37.80 93.42
CA ASP A 195 6.60 -39.26 93.45
C ASP A 195 6.26 -39.82 92.05
N THR A 196 6.23 -41.15 91.94
CA THR A 196 5.90 -41.84 90.68
C THR A 196 4.45 -41.63 90.22
N LYS A 197 3.59 -40.99 91.02
CA LYS A 197 2.20 -40.66 90.71
C LYS A 197 2.00 -39.19 90.35
N GLY A 198 3.07 -38.37 90.37
CA GLY A 198 3.00 -36.95 90.06
C GLY A 198 2.66 -36.05 91.26
N GLN A 199 2.67 -36.57 92.49
CA GLN A 199 2.50 -35.76 93.70
C GLN A 199 3.83 -35.17 94.15
N VAL A 200 3.84 -33.85 94.36
CA VAL A 200 5.03 -33.14 94.85
C VAL A 200 5.28 -33.54 96.29
N TYR A 201 6.46 -34.09 96.53
CA TYR A 201 6.99 -34.45 97.83
C TYR A 201 7.72 -33.27 98.47
N LEU A 202 8.67 -32.69 97.75
CA LEU A 202 9.39 -31.47 98.12
C LEU A 202 9.43 -30.53 96.93
N GLY A 203 9.39 -29.23 97.15
CA GLY A 203 9.32 -28.27 96.07
C GLY A 203 9.72 -26.87 96.49
N THR A 204 10.34 -26.13 95.58
CA THR A 204 10.76 -24.75 95.85
C THR A 204 9.69 -23.70 95.57
N ASN A 205 8.60 -24.06 94.88
CA ASN A 205 7.46 -23.21 94.57
C ASN A 205 6.20 -24.04 94.20
N ASN A 206 5.49 -24.56 95.21
CA ASN A 206 4.37 -25.48 94.97
C ASN A 206 3.21 -24.88 94.15
N THR A 207 3.01 -23.56 94.21
CA THR A 207 1.98 -22.86 93.41
C THR A 207 2.27 -22.94 91.91
N LEU A 208 3.54 -22.80 91.50
CA LEU A 208 3.95 -22.91 90.09
C LEU A 208 3.78 -24.33 89.55
N TYR A 209 4.13 -25.35 90.35
CA TYR A 209 3.96 -26.74 89.91
C TYR A 209 2.48 -27.08 89.66
N GLN A 210 1.58 -26.62 90.54
CA GLN A 210 0.14 -26.87 90.41
C GLN A 210 -0.48 -26.16 89.20
N SER A 211 -0.05 -24.94 88.88
CA SER A 211 -0.57 -24.20 87.71
C SER A 211 -0.17 -24.87 86.38
N LEU A 212 0.99 -25.52 86.34
CA LEU A 212 1.48 -26.22 85.14
C LEU A 212 0.70 -27.52 84.83
N ASN A 213 -0.04 -28.09 85.80
CA ASN A 213 -0.80 -29.33 85.65
C ASN A 213 -0.03 -30.45 84.92
N LEU A 214 1.21 -30.68 85.37
CA LEU A 214 2.17 -31.55 84.69
C LEU A 214 1.69 -33.00 84.66
N LYS A 215 1.65 -33.56 83.45
CA LYS A 215 1.42 -35.00 83.24
C LYS A 215 2.76 -35.69 83.03
N LEU A 216 3.36 -36.17 84.11
CA LEU A 216 4.59 -36.96 84.01
C LEU A 216 4.30 -38.30 83.31
N PRO A 217 5.22 -38.79 82.45
CA PRO A 217 5.06 -40.06 81.75
C PRO A 217 4.83 -41.23 82.73
N LYS A 218 3.90 -42.14 82.40
CA LYS A 218 3.60 -43.33 83.24
C LYS A 218 4.63 -44.47 83.10
N GLU A 219 5.45 -44.45 82.05
CA GLU A 219 6.44 -45.50 81.77
C GLU A 219 7.85 -45.08 82.21
N MET A 220 8.56 -46.04 82.81
CA MET A 220 9.74 -45.96 83.68
C MET A 220 10.78 -44.87 83.35
N LEU A 221 11.04 -44.00 84.35
CA LEU A 221 12.35 -43.45 84.76
C LEU A 221 13.31 -42.97 83.64
N SER A 222 12.80 -42.43 82.53
CA SER A 222 13.61 -41.81 81.48
C SER A 222 13.56 -40.29 81.57
N PRO A 223 14.65 -39.56 81.28
CA PRO A 223 14.61 -38.11 81.25
C PRO A 223 13.67 -37.62 80.15
N TYR A 224 12.88 -36.61 80.48
CA TYR A 224 11.95 -35.98 79.55
C TYR A 224 12.00 -34.47 79.72
N SER A 225 11.90 -33.75 78.60
CA SER A 225 11.77 -32.30 78.57
C SER A 225 10.55 -31.88 77.75
N GLN A 226 9.92 -30.79 78.20
CA GLN A 226 8.80 -30.17 77.52
C GLN A 226 8.91 -28.65 77.62
N GLU A 227 8.68 -27.97 76.50
CA GLU A 227 8.34 -26.54 76.51
C GLU A 227 6.83 -26.38 76.73
N MET A 228 6.44 -25.52 77.66
CA MET A 228 5.06 -25.20 77.94
C MET A 228 4.90 -23.69 78.00
N GLU A 229 3.89 -23.16 77.32
CA GLU A 229 3.53 -21.75 77.35
C GLU A 229 2.26 -21.60 78.18
N ILE A 230 2.33 -20.81 79.25
CA ILE A 230 1.20 -20.50 80.13
C ILE A 230 1.27 -19.02 80.49
N ASP A 231 0.17 -18.29 80.30
CA ASP A 231 0.04 -16.87 80.65
C ASP A 231 1.20 -15.99 80.16
N ASP A 232 1.57 -16.14 78.88
CA ASP A 232 2.69 -15.43 78.21
C ASP A 232 4.08 -15.67 78.83
N ILE A 233 4.24 -16.76 79.59
CA ILE A 233 5.53 -17.22 80.09
C ILE A 233 5.81 -18.60 79.50
N ALA A 234 6.97 -18.75 78.86
CA ALA A 234 7.42 -20.03 78.36
C ALA A 234 8.30 -20.70 79.41
N TYR A 235 7.92 -21.90 79.83
CA TYR A 235 8.65 -22.73 80.77
C TYR A 235 9.28 -23.92 80.06
N MET A 236 10.52 -24.22 80.41
CA MET A 236 11.16 -25.51 80.11
C MET A 236 11.04 -26.39 81.35
N VAL A 237 10.25 -27.47 81.22
CA VAL A 237 10.13 -28.49 82.24
C VAL A 237 11.05 -29.64 81.88
N THR A 238 11.92 -30.02 82.79
CA THR A 238 12.81 -31.19 82.67
C THR A 238 12.57 -32.12 83.84
N SER A 239 12.66 -33.42 83.61
CA SER A 239 12.52 -34.43 84.66
C SER A 239 13.62 -35.46 84.56
N GLN A 240 14.10 -35.94 85.72
CA GLN A 240 15.07 -37.04 85.80
C GLN A 240 14.76 -37.96 86.99
N PRO A 241 15.03 -39.27 86.89
CA PRO A 241 14.79 -40.20 87.98
C PRO A 241 15.78 -40.00 89.15
N LEU A 242 15.28 -40.14 90.37
CA LEU A 242 16.07 -40.27 91.60
C LEU A 242 16.14 -41.73 92.02
N TYR A 243 17.32 -42.18 92.41
CA TYR A 243 17.60 -43.56 92.81
C TYR A 243 17.96 -43.63 94.29
N ASP A 244 17.52 -44.69 94.96
CA ASP A 244 17.91 -45.00 96.34
C ASP A 244 19.27 -45.73 96.42
N SER A 245 19.64 -46.15 97.63
CA SER A 245 20.87 -46.91 97.89
C SER A 245 20.90 -48.33 97.29
N LYS A 246 19.77 -48.85 96.79
CA LYS A 246 19.62 -50.11 96.06
C LYS A 246 19.58 -49.91 94.54
N ASN A 247 19.69 -48.66 94.09
CA ASN A 247 19.56 -48.26 92.70
C ASN A 247 18.14 -48.50 92.13
N GLU A 248 17.12 -48.47 92.99
CA GLU A 248 15.71 -48.46 92.62
C GLU A 248 15.22 -47.01 92.48
N GLY A 249 14.44 -46.74 91.43
CA GLY A 249 13.91 -45.40 91.17
C GLY A 249 12.78 -45.06 92.15
N ILE A 250 12.99 -44.04 92.98
CA ILE A 250 12.12 -43.70 94.10
C ILE A 250 11.26 -42.44 93.87
N ALA A 251 11.72 -41.52 93.02
CA ALA A 251 11.04 -40.28 92.71
C ALA A 251 11.58 -39.65 91.40
N TYR A 252 10.96 -38.58 90.94
CA TYR A 252 11.46 -37.70 89.89
C TYR A 252 11.99 -36.41 90.50
N LEU A 253 13.15 -35.97 90.04
CA LEU A 253 13.60 -34.60 90.19
C LEU A 253 13.12 -33.81 88.97
N VAL A 254 12.14 -32.94 89.18
CA VAL A 254 11.57 -32.07 88.15
C VAL A 254 12.15 -30.67 88.32
N SER A 255 12.70 -30.12 87.25
CA SER A 255 13.24 -28.76 87.19
C SER A 255 12.45 -27.95 86.18
N ILE A 256 11.94 -26.80 86.60
CA ILE A 256 11.12 -25.88 85.81
C ILE A 256 11.86 -24.54 85.73
N LYS A 257 12.24 -24.14 84.52
CA LYS A 257 12.95 -22.88 84.25
C LYS A 257 12.12 -21.99 83.33
N ASP A 258 12.13 -20.69 83.60
CA ASP A 258 11.57 -19.69 82.70
C ASP A 258 12.53 -19.47 81.51
N ILE A 259 12.03 -19.66 80.29
CA ILE A 259 12.75 -19.50 79.02
C ILE A 259 12.11 -18.43 78.12
N SER A 260 11.24 -17.56 78.67
CA SER A 260 10.44 -16.60 77.91
C SER A 260 11.30 -15.69 77.01
N GLY A 261 12.46 -15.26 77.50
CA GLY A 261 13.37 -14.41 76.75
C GLY A 261 13.89 -15.03 75.44
N GLU A 262 14.15 -16.34 75.44
CA GLU A 262 14.67 -17.06 74.26
C GLU A 262 13.52 -17.50 73.34
N TYR A 263 12.40 -17.91 73.92
CA TYR A 263 11.23 -18.39 73.19
C TYR A 263 10.59 -17.31 72.31
N PHE A 264 10.33 -16.11 72.86
CA PHE A 264 9.67 -15.04 72.10
C PHE A 264 10.59 -14.39 71.05
N GLN A 265 11.89 -14.25 71.32
CA GLN A 265 12.85 -13.75 70.32
C GLN A 265 12.88 -14.61 69.06
N ARG A 266 12.81 -15.94 69.21
CA ARG A 266 12.77 -16.87 68.06
C ARG A 266 11.50 -16.68 67.22
N LYS A 267 10.36 -16.42 67.86
CA LYS A 267 9.06 -16.19 67.17
C LYS A 267 9.07 -14.88 66.37
N ASP A 268 9.65 -13.81 66.92
CA ASP A 268 9.73 -12.50 66.25
C ASP A 268 10.66 -12.48 65.03
N ILE A 269 11.79 -13.21 65.09
CA ILE A 269 12.72 -13.32 63.96
C ILE A 269 12.05 -14.01 62.76
N ILE A 270 11.25 -15.04 63.00
CA ILE A 270 10.52 -15.75 61.93
C ILE A 270 9.46 -14.83 61.32
N ASN A 271 8.70 -14.10 62.14
CA ASN A 271 7.67 -13.17 61.66
C ASN A 271 8.26 -12.00 60.86
N THR A 272 9.37 -11.40 61.30
CA THR A 272 10.04 -10.32 60.54
C THR A 272 10.63 -10.81 59.22
N LEU A 273 11.21 -12.01 59.17
CA LEU A 273 11.65 -12.62 57.91
C LEU A 273 10.49 -12.82 56.94
N PHE A 274 9.37 -13.37 57.41
CA PHE A 274 8.20 -13.57 56.58
C PHE A 274 7.61 -12.25 56.05
N ALA A 275 7.50 -11.23 56.91
CA ALA A 275 7.03 -9.90 56.50
C ALA A 275 7.95 -9.23 55.46
N SER A 276 9.27 -9.37 55.61
CA SER A 276 10.24 -8.84 54.64
C SER A 276 10.14 -9.54 53.27
N LEU A 277 9.91 -10.85 53.26
CA LEU A 277 9.70 -11.64 52.04
C LEU A 277 8.46 -11.17 51.27
N VAL A 278 7.33 -11.01 51.98
CA VAL A 278 6.07 -10.55 51.38
C VAL A 278 6.23 -9.14 50.81
N THR A 279 6.88 -8.22 51.54
CA THR A 279 7.04 -6.83 51.11
C THR A 279 7.84 -6.71 49.82
N ILE A 280 8.95 -7.44 49.70
CA ILE A 280 9.79 -7.42 48.49
C ILE A 280 9.05 -8.03 47.29
N ILE A 281 8.29 -9.10 47.49
CA ILE A 281 7.46 -9.70 46.43
C ILE A 281 6.45 -8.67 45.91
N VAL A 282 5.73 -7.99 46.82
CA VAL A 282 4.75 -6.96 46.44
C VAL A 282 5.42 -5.80 45.70
N LEU A 283 6.56 -5.29 46.19
CA LEU A 283 7.29 -4.21 45.54
C LEU A 283 7.74 -4.58 44.12
N THR A 284 8.22 -5.82 43.94
CA THR A 284 8.67 -6.36 42.66
C THR A 284 7.51 -6.44 41.65
N ILE A 285 6.33 -6.89 42.10
CA ILE A 285 5.13 -6.96 41.25
C ILE A 285 4.69 -5.55 40.83
N VAL A 286 4.63 -4.59 41.76
CA VAL A 286 4.19 -3.21 41.47
C VAL A 286 5.12 -2.54 40.47
N ILE A 287 6.44 -2.64 40.67
CA ILE A 287 7.44 -2.06 39.76
C ILE A 287 7.34 -2.73 38.38
N SER A 288 7.14 -4.05 38.32
CA SER A 288 6.97 -4.78 37.06
C SER A 288 5.72 -4.33 36.29
N LEU A 289 4.57 -4.19 36.96
CA LEU A 289 3.33 -3.72 36.35
C LEU A 289 3.42 -2.27 35.84
N TRP A 290 4.06 -1.40 36.61
CA TRP A 290 4.30 0.00 36.20
C TRP A 290 5.23 0.07 34.98
N TYR A 291 6.34 -0.68 34.99
CA TYR A 291 7.30 -0.71 33.90
C TYR A 291 6.70 -1.32 32.61
N MET A 292 5.87 -2.36 32.71
CA MET A 292 5.15 -2.93 31.58
C MET A 292 4.20 -1.91 30.94
N SER A 293 3.45 -1.15 31.75
CA SER A 293 2.53 -0.12 31.24
C SER A 293 3.25 0.96 30.43
N TYR A 294 4.46 1.36 30.87
CA TYR A 294 5.30 2.30 30.13
C TYR A 294 5.84 1.72 28.81
N LEU A 295 6.28 0.45 28.81
CA LEU A 295 6.82 -0.22 27.62
C LEU A 295 5.76 -0.45 26.52
N PHE A 296 4.51 -0.69 26.87
CA PHE A 296 3.42 -0.95 25.91
C PHE A 296 2.65 0.29 25.44
N ALA A 297 2.83 1.47 26.07
CA ALA A 297 2.14 2.69 25.66
C ALA A 297 2.32 3.07 24.17
N PRO A 298 3.53 2.96 23.56
CA PRO A 298 3.70 3.23 22.12
C PRO A 298 2.92 2.27 21.21
N LEU A 299 2.66 1.04 21.65
CA LEU A 299 1.87 0.06 20.89
C LEU A 299 0.38 0.42 20.88
N ASN A 300 -0.15 0.94 21.99
CA ASN A 300 -1.52 1.46 22.02
C ASN A 300 -1.68 2.68 21.11
N ASN A 301 -0.70 3.59 21.08
CA ASN A 301 -0.72 4.73 20.16
C ASN A 301 -0.65 4.26 18.70
N ALA A 302 0.23 3.29 18.39
CA ALA A 302 0.31 2.68 17.07
C ALA A 302 -1.03 2.05 16.64
N MET A 303 -1.73 1.37 17.56
CA MET A 303 -3.06 0.81 17.30
C MET A 303 -4.10 1.89 17.01
N GLY A 304 -4.05 3.02 17.73
CA GLY A 304 -4.88 4.20 17.45
C GLY A 304 -4.65 4.73 16.04
N TYR A 305 -3.39 4.95 15.66
CA TYR A 305 -3.04 5.42 14.31
C TYR A 305 -3.47 4.44 13.22
N ILE A 306 -3.29 3.13 13.43
CA ILE A 306 -3.78 2.11 12.49
C ILE A 306 -5.29 2.19 12.34
N LYS A 307 -6.03 2.34 13.44
CA LYS A 307 -7.49 2.46 13.42
C LYS A 307 -7.95 3.70 12.67
N ASP A 308 -7.29 4.83 12.88
CA ASP A 308 -7.59 6.08 12.18
C ASP A 308 -7.31 5.96 10.68
N THR A 309 -6.12 5.46 10.29
CA THR A 309 -5.77 5.19 8.88
C THR A 309 -6.74 4.21 8.23
N ALA A 310 -7.14 3.13 8.92
CA ALA A 310 -8.09 2.14 8.43
C ALA A 310 -9.51 2.70 8.28
N SER A 311 -9.89 3.69 9.09
CA SER A 311 -11.16 4.41 8.95
C SER A 311 -11.17 5.45 7.81
N GLY A 312 -10.05 5.58 7.08
CA GLY A 312 -9.89 6.54 5.99
C GLY A 312 -9.36 7.91 6.44
N ASN A 313 -9.05 8.11 7.72
CA ASN A 313 -8.49 9.37 8.21
C ASN A 313 -6.96 9.40 8.01
N LEU A 314 -6.53 10.01 6.90
CA LEU A 314 -5.12 10.16 6.53
C LEU A 314 -4.53 11.50 7.00
N LYS A 315 -5.35 12.40 7.58
CA LYS A 315 -4.88 13.66 8.21
C LYS A 315 -4.08 13.45 9.49
N VAL A 316 -4.16 12.27 10.08
CA VAL A 316 -3.51 11.99 11.36
C VAL A 316 -1.99 12.05 11.19
N GLN A 317 -1.35 12.93 11.96
CA GLN A 317 0.10 13.06 11.96
C GLN A 317 0.70 12.02 12.90
N ILE A 318 1.23 10.94 12.32
CA ILE A 318 2.02 9.94 13.04
C ILE A 318 3.42 10.54 13.27
N PRO A 319 3.84 10.82 14.52
CA PRO A 319 5.12 11.46 14.78
C PRO A 319 6.27 10.51 14.44
N LYS A 320 7.31 11.03 13.77
CA LYS A 320 8.58 10.30 13.60
C LYS A 320 9.24 10.16 14.96
N THR A 321 9.73 8.96 15.25
CA THR A 321 10.38 8.65 16.52
C THR A 321 11.84 8.26 16.30
N SER A 322 12.71 8.73 17.19
CA SER A 322 14.12 8.33 17.24
C SER A 322 14.33 6.95 17.88
N GLY A 323 13.24 6.28 18.30
CA GLY A 323 13.26 4.93 18.85
C GLY A 323 13.86 3.93 17.86
N LYS A 324 14.95 3.28 18.27
CA LYS A 324 15.61 2.20 17.50
C LYS A 324 15.14 0.80 17.90
N ASP A 325 14.16 0.72 18.79
CA ASP A 325 13.52 -0.53 19.18
C ASP A 325 12.36 -0.87 18.24
N GLU A 326 11.79 -2.07 18.39
CA GLU A 326 10.73 -2.59 17.53
C GLU A 326 9.52 -1.67 17.48
N THR A 327 9.19 -1.00 18.59
CA THR A 327 8.09 -0.04 18.64
C THR A 327 8.39 1.24 17.86
N GLY A 328 9.64 1.72 17.90
CA GLY A 328 10.06 2.85 17.10
C GLY A 328 10.10 2.54 15.59
N LEU A 329 10.57 1.35 15.23
CA LEU A 329 10.53 0.85 13.84
C LEU A 329 9.09 0.71 13.33
N LEU A 330 8.16 0.21 14.15
CA LEU A 330 6.74 0.13 13.83
C LEU A 330 6.13 1.50 13.55
N LEU A 331 6.33 2.47 14.45
CA LEU A 331 5.79 3.83 14.30
C LEU A 331 6.36 4.54 13.06
N ASN A 332 7.66 4.41 12.80
CA ASN A 332 8.27 4.98 11.60
C ASN A 332 7.75 4.31 10.30
N SER A 333 7.53 2.99 10.33
CA SER A 333 6.93 2.26 9.20
C SER A 333 5.47 2.67 8.96
N LEU A 334 4.68 2.85 10.03
CA LEU A 334 3.32 3.37 9.96
C LEU A 334 3.28 4.81 9.43
N HIS A 335 4.19 5.67 9.87
CA HIS A 335 4.33 7.02 9.34
C HIS A 335 4.58 7.01 7.83
N GLN A 336 5.53 6.19 7.37
CA GLN A 336 5.83 6.06 5.95
C GLN A 336 4.64 5.50 5.15
N MET A 337 3.94 4.50 5.68
CA MET A 337 2.72 3.96 5.08
C MET A 337 1.63 5.02 4.96
N ASN A 338 1.33 5.77 6.02
CA ASN A 338 0.32 6.83 6.00
C ASN A 338 0.69 7.94 5.02
N SER A 339 1.95 8.37 5.00
CA SER A 339 2.45 9.37 4.05
C SER A 339 2.32 8.90 2.59
N ASN A 340 2.66 7.64 2.32
CA ASN A 340 2.54 7.06 0.98
C ASN A 340 1.06 6.94 0.55
N LEU A 341 0.17 6.49 1.45
CA LEU A 341 -1.26 6.42 1.18
C LEU A 341 -1.85 7.81 0.93
N HIS A 342 -1.55 8.80 1.77
CA HIS A 342 -1.97 10.19 1.58
C HIS A 342 -1.51 10.74 0.23
N GLY A 343 -0.25 10.51 -0.13
CA GLY A 343 0.31 10.89 -1.43
C GLY A 343 -0.39 10.19 -2.61
N LEU A 344 -0.63 8.88 -2.52
CA LEU A 344 -1.31 8.10 -3.57
C LEU A 344 -2.75 8.57 -3.76
N ILE A 345 -3.54 8.70 -2.69
CA ILE A 345 -4.93 9.14 -2.78
C ILE A 345 -5.01 10.57 -3.34
N SER A 346 -4.10 11.47 -2.94
CA SER A 346 -4.03 12.83 -3.49
C SER A 346 -3.72 12.84 -5.00
N HIS A 347 -2.75 12.04 -5.44
CA HIS A 347 -2.42 11.92 -6.87
C HIS A 347 -3.59 11.35 -7.67
N ILE A 348 -4.22 10.27 -7.19
CA ILE A 348 -5.37 9.65 -7.89
C ILE A 348 -6.55 10.63 -7.94
N SER A 349 -6.79 11.42 -6.89
CA SER A 349 -7.86 12.44 -6.90
C SER A 349 -7.57 13.55 -7.91
N SER A 350 -6.34 14.05 -7.95
CA SER A 350 -5.92 15.03 -8.97
C SER A 350 -6.08 14.48 -10.38
N SER A 351 -5.61 13.27 -10.64
CA SER A 351 -5.76 12.60 -11.93
C SER A 351 -7.23 12.33 -12.31
N SER A 352 -8.09 12.02 -11.33
CA SER A 352 -9.53 11.83 -11.57
C SER A 352 -10.20 13.14 -11.97
N ASN A 353 -9.86 14.26 -11.31
CA ASN A 353 -10.35 15.58 -11.71
C ASN A 353 -9.84 15.95 -13.11
N GLN A 354 -8.57 15.71 -13.41
CA GLN A 354 -8.02 15.94 -14.74
C GLN A 354 -8.74 15.10 -15.82
N LEU A 355 -9.07 13.84 -15.54
CA LEU A 355 -9.87 13.02 -16.45
C LEU A 355 -11.28 13.59 -16.70
N ILE A 356 -11.94 14.14 -15.66
CA ILE A 356 -13.23 14.80 -15.81
C ILE A 356 -13.10 16.02 -16.71
N ASP A 357 -12.10 16.86 -16.48
CA ASP A 357 -11.86 18.08 -17.26
C ASP A 357 -11.54 17.74 -18.72
N THR A 358 -10.62 16.81 -18.97
CA THR A 358 -10.30 16.33 -20.33
C THR A 358 -11.52 15.69 -21.01
N SER A 359 -12.39 14.99 -20.28
CA SER A 359 -13.62 14.45 -20.86
C SER A 359 -14.64 15.54 -21.24
N ASN A 360 -14.68 16.65 -20.49
CA ASN A 360 -15.49 17.82 -20.86
C ASN A 360 -14.92 18.50 -22.12
N GLU A 361 -13.60 18.72 -22.16
CA GLU A 361 -12.92 19.26 -23.34
C GLU A 361 -13.15 18.38 -24.58
N LEU A 362 -13.13 17.05 -24.41
CA LEU A 362 -13.44 16.10 -25.47
C LEU A 362 -14.88 16.25 -25.96
N SER A 363 -15.85 16.44 -25.05
CA SER A 363 -17.26 16.68 -25.40
C SER A 363 -17.41 17.98 -26.21
N ASP A 364 -16.80 19.07 -25.77
CA ASP A 364 -16.84 20.37 -26.45
C ASP A 364 -16.17 20.30 -27.83
N LEU A 365 -15.06 19.57 -27.94
CA LEU A 365 -14.38 19.33 -29.21
C LEU A 365 -15.28 18.53 -30.17
N ASN A 366 -15.98 17.51 -29.66
CA ASN A 366 -16.85 16.70 -30.48
C ASN A 366 -18.08 17.46 -30.98
N GLU A 367 -18.64 18.37 -30.17
CA GLU A 367 -19.71 19.26 -30.62
C GLU A 367 -19.26 20.15 -31.78
N LYS A 368 -18.03 20.68 -31.71
CA LYS A 368 -17.42 21.42 -32.83
C LYS A 368 -17.21 20.54 -34.07
N ILE A 369 -16.77 19.29 -33.89
CA ILE A 369 -16.62 18.33 -35.00
C ILE A 369 -17.99 18.07 -35.64
N SER A 370 -19.02 17.81 -34.84
CA SER A 370 -20.38 17.56 -35.34
C SER A 370 -20.92 18.75 -36.14
N SER A 371 -20.70 19.98 -35.68
CA SER A 371 -21.08 21.19 -36.43
C SER A 371 -20.25 21.34 -37.72
N GLY A 372 -18.96 21.03 -37.68
CA GLY A 372 -18.10 21.05 -38.87
C GLY A 372 -18.50 20.02 -39.92
N VAL A 373 -18.88 18.81 -39.49
CA VAL A 373 -19.40 17.73 -40.34
C VAL A 373 -20.69 18.15 -41.04
N GLU A 374 -21.62 18.80 -40.35
CA GLU A 374 -22.87 19.29 -40.95
C GLU A 374 -22.60 20.37 -42.00
N ASN A 375 -21.69 21.31 -41.73
CA ASN A 375 -21.28 22.32 -42.71
C ASN A 375 -20.61 21.66 -43.94
N GLN A 376 -19.69 20.72 -43.71
CA GLN A 376 -19.01 20.00 -44.78
C GLN A 376 -19.99 19.20 -45.65
N LYS A 377 -21.04 18.63 -45.05
CA LYS A 377 -22.12 17.95 -45.76
C LYS A 377 -22.85 18.91 -46.70
N GLN A 378 -23.26 20.08 -46.20
CA GLN A 378 -23.93 21.09 -47.02
C GLN A 378 -23.05 21.57 -48.19
N GLU A 379 -21.76 21.83 -47.94
CA GLU A 379 -20.81 22.18 -49.01
C GLU A 379 -20.68 21.05 -50.04
N THR A 380 -20.63 19.79 -49.59
CA THR A 380 -20.53 18.62 -50.47
C THR A 380 -21.79 18.43 -51.32
N GLU A 381 -22.99 18.66 -50.76
CA GLU A 381 -24.26 18.66 -51.50
C GLU A 381 -24.32 19.78 -52.56
N GLN A 382 -23.78 20.96 -52.24
CA GLN A 382 -23.66 22.05 -53.22
C GLN A 382 -22.72 21.69 -54.37
N VAL A 383 -21.57 21.07 -54.07
CA VAL A 383 -20.64 20.60 -55.11
C VAL A 383 -21.30 19.51 -55.97
N ALA A 384 -22.04 18.57 -55.37
CA ALA A 384 -22.78 17.54 -56.12
C ALA A 384 -23.79 18.17 -57.11
N THR A 385 -24.50 19.20 -56.65
CA THR A 385 -25.46 19.95 -57.48
C THR A 385 -24.73 20.67 -58.62
N ALA A 386 -23.64 21.38 -58.31
CA ALA A 386 -22.83 22.07 -59.32
C ALA A 386 -22.23 21.10 -60.37
N MET A 387 -21.83 19.88 -59.96
CA MET A 387 -21.35 18.86 -60.88
C MET A 387 -22.47 18.32 -61.79
N THR A 388 -23.70 18.23 -61.28
CA THR A 388 -24.86 17.83 -62.08
C THR A 388 -25.17 18.90 -63.14
N GLU A 389 -25.14 20.17 -62.76
CA GLU A 389 -25.28 21.29 -63.70
C GLU A 389 -24.13 21.34 -64.71
N MET A 390 -22.89 21.10 -64.27
CA MET A 390 -21.72 21.03 -65.14
C MET A 390 -21.86 19.91 -66.18
N ALA A 391 -22.30 18.72 -65.78
CA ALA A 391 -22.55 17.61 -66.70
C ALA A 391 -23.63 17.95 -67.74
N ALA A 392 -24.69 18.64 -67.35
CA ALA A 392 -25.70 19.12 -68.28
C ALA A 392 -25.12 20.16 -69.27
N SER A 393 -24.31 21.09 -68.78
CA SER A 393 -23.65 22.12 -69.59
C SER A 393 -22.67 21.52 -70.60
N ILE A 394 -21.83 20.56 -70.18
CA ILE A 394 -20.90 19.84 -71.07
C ILE A 394 -21.66 19.15 -72.21
N ASN A 395 -22.74 18.44 -71.90
CA ASN A 395 -23.58 17.80 -72.91
C ASN A 395 -24.20 18.81 -73.88
N GLN A 396 -24.64 19.97 -73.38
CA GLN A 396 -25.19 21.02 -74.22
C GLN A 396 -24.13 21.62 -75.16
N VAL A 397 -22.92 21.91 -74.66
CA VAL A 397 -21.82 22.44 -75.48
C VAL A 397 -21.36 21.41 -76.52
N ALA A 398 -21.26 20.14 -76.16
CA ALA A 398 -20.95 19.06 -77.10
C ALA A 398 -22.01 18.97 -78.23
N ARG A 399 -23.30 19.08 -77.87
CA ARG A 399 -24.38 19.12 -78.86
C ARG A 399 -24.27 20.32 -79.79
N HIS A 400 -24.01 21.52 -79.26
CA HIS A 400 -23.82 22.72 -80.05
C HIS A 400 -22.60 22.65 -80.97
N ALA A 401 -21.50 22.03 -80.53
CA ALA A 401 -20.34 21.79 -81.38
C ALA A 401 -20.69 20.84 -82.54
N SER A 402 -21.49 19.80 -82.30
CA SER A 402 -22.00 18.92 -83.36
C SER A 402 -22.92 19.66 -84.33
N GLU A 403 -23.90 20.42 -83.83
CA GLU A 403 -24.81 21.22 -84.66
C GLU A 403 -24.04 22.25 -85.52
N ALA A 404 -23.00 22.87 -84.95
CA ALA A 404 -22.15 23.81 -85.65
C ALA A 404 -21.27 23.13 -86.72
N LYS A 405 -20.80 21.90 -86.46
CA LYS A 405 -20.09 21.06 -87.45
C LYS A 405 -21.00 20.72 -88.63
N ASP A 406 -22.23 20.30 -88.37
CA ASP A 406 -23.19 20.00 -89.44
C ASP A 406 -23.53 21.23 -90.27
N SER A 407 -23.69 22.39 -89.61
CA SER A 407 -23.91 23.67 -90.29
C SER A 407 -22.71 24.08 -91.15
N ALA A 408 -21.48 23.88 -90.67
CA ALA A 408 -20.26 24.12 -91.44
C ALA A 408 -20.15 23.16 -92.63
N ASN A 409 -20.47 21.87 -92.47
CA ASN A 409 -20.51 20.93 -93.59
C ASN A 409 -21.51 21.34 -94.67
N ASN A 410 -22.70 21.80 -94.28
CA ASN A 410 -23.69 22.31 -95.21
C ASN A 410 -23.17 23.57 -95.93
N ALA A 411 -22.54 24.50 -95.21
CA ALA A 411 -21.95 25.69 -95.81
C ALA A 411 -20.83 25.35 -96.81
N ASP A 412 -19.98 24.36 -96.52
CA ASP A 412 -18.93 23.93 -97.46
C ASP A 412 -19.53 23.33 -98.73
N ASN A 413 -20.59 22.53 -98.61
CA ASN A 413 -21.33 22.01 -99.76
C ASN A 413 -21.93 23.13 -100.63
N GLU A 414 -22.55 24.14 -100.02
CA GLU A 414 -23.09 25.31 -100.73
C GLU A 414 -21.97 26.13 -101.42
N VAL A 415 -20.82 26.30 -100.77
CA VAL A 415 -19.66 26.97 -101.37
C VAL A 415 -19.12 26.18 -102.57
N ASN A 416 -19.04 24.86 -102.47
CA ASN A 416 -18.62 24.00 -103.57
C ASN A 416 -19.59 24.07 -104.76
N GLN A 417 -20.91 24.05 -104.51
CA GLN A 417 -21.90 24.28 -105.55
C GLN A 417 -21.78 25.68 -106.18
N GLY A 418 -21.55 26.72 -105.35
CA GLY A 418 -21.31 28.07 -105.82
C GLY A 418 -20.08 28.18 -106.73
N LYS A 419 -18.97 27.48 -106.39
CA LYS A 419 -17.77 27.39 -107.23
C LYS A 419 -18.09 26.77 -108.60
N ASP A 420 -18.88 25.69 -108.64
CA ASP A 420 -19.27 25.05 -109.90
C ASP A 420 -20.13 25.97 -110.79
N VAL A 421 -21.04 26.74 -110.19
CA VAL A 421 -21.84 27.75 -110.91
C VAL A 421 -20.96 28.86 -111.49
N VAL A 422 -20.00 29.38 -110.71
CA VAL A 422 -19.06 30.41 -111.18
C VAL A 422 -18.20 29.88 -112.32
N LYS A 423 -17.68 28.65 -112.20
CA LYS A 423 -16.89 28.00 -113.26
C LYS A 423 -17.71 27.81 -114.55
N THR A 424 -18.96 27.39 -114.43
CA THR A 424 -19.89 27.30 -115.56
C THR A 424 -20.13 28.67 -116.20
N THR A 425 -20.30 29.71 -115.38
CA THR A 425 -20.48 31.10 -115.83
C THR A 425 -19.26 31.62 -116.59
N ILE A 426 -18.05 31.37 -116.10
CA ILE A 426 -16.79 31.70 -116.79
C ILE A 426 -16.74 31.05 -118.17
N ASN A 427 -17.08 29.76 -118.27
CA ASN A 427 -17.12 29.05 -119.54
C ASN A 427 -18.15 29.68 -120.50
N SER A 428 -19.38 29.96 -120.04
CA SER A 428 -20.41 30.59 -120.88
C SER A 428 -20.00 31.99 -121.37
N ILE A 429 -19.37 32.80 -120.52
CA ILE A 429 -18.90 34.14 -120.90
C ILE A 429 -17.73 34.04 -121.88
N THR A 430 -16.87 33.04 -121.73
CA THR A 430 -15.75 32.79 -122.66
C THR A 430 -16.29 32.43 -124.05
N VAL A 431 -17.27 31.53 -124.13
CA VAL A 431 -17.96 31.19 -125.39
C VAL A 431 -18.64 32.42 -125.99
N LEU A 432 -19.34 33.22 -125.18
CA LEU A 432 -19.96 34.46 -125.64
C LEU A 432 -18.92 35.46 -126.18
N ALA A 433 -17.76 35.58 -125.55
CA ALA A 433 -16.68 36.45 -126.01
C ALA A 433 -16.17 36.03 -127.39
N ASP A 434 -16.05 34.72 -127.64
CA ASP A 434 -15.65 34.16 -128.94
C ASP A 434 -16.74 34.39 -130.01
N GLU A 435 -18.02 34.22 -129.68
CA GLU A 435 -19.15 34.51 -130.58
C GLU A 435 -19.20 35.99 -130.96
N VAL A 436 -19.05 36.89 -129.99
CA VAL A 436 -18.99 38.35 -130.21
C VAL A 436 -17.79 38.72 -131.07
N TYR A 437 -16.63 38.10 -130.84
CA TYR A 437 -15.44 38.30 -131.66
C TYR A 437 -15.66 37.86 -133.13
N ASN A 438 -16.30 36.70 -133.33
CA ASN A 438 -16.65 36.21 -134.67
C ASN A 438 -17.67 37.11 -135.38
N ALA A 439 -18.70 37.59 -134.67
CA ALA A 439 -19.66 38.55 -135.21
C ALA A 439 -18.95 39.84 -135.67
N GLY A 440 -17.97 40.33 -134.92
CA GLY A 440 -17.15 41.48 -135.30
C GLY A 440 -16.38 41.29 -136.61
N LYS A 441 -15.84 40.09 -136.85
CA LYS A 441 -15.18 39.76 -138.13
C LYS A 441 -16.16 39.82 -139.30
N ILE A 442 -17.35 39.24 -139.14
CA ILE A 442 -18.39 39.24 -140.19
C ILE A 442 -18.81 40.68 -140.52
N ILE A 443 -19.05 41.52 -139.52
CA ILE A 443 -19.44 42.92 -139.74
C ILE A 443 -18.30 43.71 -140.38
N SER A 444 -17.04 43.43 -140.01
CA SER A 444 -15.87 44.02 -140.67
C SER A 444 -15.82 43.67 -142.17
N LEU A 445 -16.13 42.43 -142.54
CA LEU A 445 -16.24 42.02 -143.95
C LEU A 445 -17.38 42.73 -144.66
N VAL A 446 -18.54 42.91 -144.02
CA VAL A 446 -19.65 43.70 -144.59
C VAL A 446 -19.22 45.14 -144.84
N ASN A 447 -18.50 45.77 -143.91
CA ASN A 447 -17.96 47.11 -144.10
C ASN A 447 -16.98 47.17 -145.29
N GLU A 448 -16.10 46.17 -145.43
CA GLU A 448 -15.16 46.05 -146.56
C GLU A 448 -15.89 45.89 -147.91
N TYR A 449 -16.82 44.92 -148.01
CA TYR A 449 -17.60 44.71 -149.23
C TYR A 449 -18.43 45.92 -149.62
N SER A 450 -18.94 46.66 -148.63
CA SER A 450 -19.71 47.87 -148.89
C SER A 450 -18.83 49.03 -149.33
N SER A 451 -17.56 49.08 -148.92
CA SER A 451 -16.57 49.99 -149.49
C SER A 451 -16.34 49.68 -150.97
N ASN A 452 -16.09 48.40 -151.29
CA ASN A 452 -15.87 47.97 -152.67
C ASN A 452 -17.07 48.27 -153.58
N ILE A 453 -18.30 48.11 -153.08
CA ILE A 453 -19.51 48.50 -153.83
C ILE A 453 -19.56 50.01 -154.06
N GLY A 454 -19.18 50.82 -153.06
CA GLY A 454 -19.06 52.27 -153.20
C GLY A 454 -18.12 52.66 -154.35
N ASP A 455 -16.94 52.05 -154.40
CA ASP A 455 -15.95 52.30 -155.47
C ASP A 455 -16.51 51.95 -156.86
N VAL A 456 -17.24 50.83 -156.97
CA VAL A 456 -17.89 50.42 -158.24
C VAL A 456 -18.99 51.40 -158.64
N LEU A 457 -19.77 51.91 -157.70
CA LEU A 457 -20.83 52.89 -157.97
C LEU A 457 -20.26 54.22 -158.44
N GLU A 458 -19.11 54.66 -157.92
CA GLU A 458 -18.41 55.85 -158.41
C GLU A 458 -18.06 55.71 -159.90
N VAL A 459 -17.49 54.56 -160.30
CA VAL A 459 -17.21 54.25 -161.72
C VAL A 459 -18.48 54.24 -162.58
N ILE A 460 -19.59 53.68 -162.08
CA ILE A 460 -20.87 53.68 -162.82
C ILE A 460 -21.41 55.10 -162.97
N LYS A 461 -21.30 55.93 -161.94
CA LYS A 461 -21.70 57.34 -161.97
C LYS A 461 -20.90 58.10 -163.03
N ASP A 462 -19.58 57.89 -163.06
CA ASP A 462 -18.68 58.49 -164.04
C ASP A 462 -19.04 58.05 -165.47
N ILE A 463 -19.32 56.75 -165.69
CA ILE A 463 -19.78 56.23 -166.98
C ILE A 463 -21.12 56.86 -167.38
N ALA A 464 -22.07 56.97 -166.46
CA ALA A 464 -23.37 57.58 -166.71
C ALA A 464 -23.24 59.07 -167.07
N GLU A 465 -22.37 59.81 -166.38
CA GLU A 465 -22.09 61.22 -166.66
C GLU A 465 -21.41 61.39 -168.04
N GLN A 466 -20.42 60.56 -168.35
CA GLN A 466 -19.81 60.51 -169.68
C GLN A 466 -20.84 60.16 -170.77
N THR A 467 -21.73 59.19 -170.51
CA THR A 467 -22.79 58.80 -171.45
C THR A 467 -23.79 59.93 -171.66
N ASN A 468 -24.14 60.66 -170.61
CA ASN A 468 -25.01 61.83 -170.66
C ASN A 468 -24.39 62.96 -171.51
N LEU A 469 -23.08 63.21 -171.36
CA LEU A 469 -22.34 64.19 -172.18
C LEU A 469 -22.22 63.75 -173.65
N LEU A 470 -21.95 62.46 -173.91
CA LEU A 470 -21.91 61.90 -175.26
C LEU A 470 -23.29 62.01 -175.94
N ALA A 471 -24.36 61.68 -175.22
CA ALA A 471 -25.73 61.78 -175.71
C ALA A 471 -26.14 63.23 -175.98
N LEU A 472 -25.73 64.18 -175.12
CA LEU A 472 -25.93 65.60 -175.36
C LEU A 472 -25.25 66.07 -176.65
N ASN A 473 -23.99 65.69 -176.85
CA ASN A 473 -23.25 66.02 -178.07
C ASN A 473 -23.92 65.40 -179.31
N ALA A 474 -24.43 64.17 -179.22
CA ALA A 474 -25.17 63.52 -180.30
C ALA A 474 -26.52 64.21 -180.60
N ALA A 475 -27.26 64.65 -179.56
CA ALA A 475 -28.51 65.39 -179.72
C ALA A 475 -28.30 66.75 -180.40
N ILE A 476 -27.22 67.46 -180.03
CA ILE A 476 -26.81 68.73 -180.67
C ILE A 476 -26.50 68.50 -182.15
N GLU A 477 -25.73 67.47 -182.50
CA GLU A 477 -25.36 67.20 -183.90
C GLU A 477 -26.56 66.68 -184.72
N ALA A 478 -27.48 65.92 -184.10
CA ALA A 478 -28.72 65.50 -184.72
C ALA A 478 -29.67 66.68 -185.01
N ALA A 479 -29.75 67.67 -184.11
CA ALA A 479 -30.48 68.92 -184.35
C ALA A 479 -29.84 69.74 -185.50
N ARG A 480 -28.51 69.69 -185.62
CA ARG A 480 -27.75 70.35 -186.69
C ARG A 480 -28.01 69.74 -188.08
N ALA A 481 -28.28 68.44 -188.16
CA ALA A 481 -28.63 67.73 -189.39
C ALA A 481 -30.09 67.95 -189.88
N GLY A 482 -30.90 68.73 -189.15
CA GLY A 482 -32.26 69.08 -189.54
C GLY A 482 -33.22 67.87 -189.64
N GLU A 483 -34.08 67.84 -190.67
CA GLU A 483 -35.09 66.77 -190.85
C GLU A 483 -34.47 65.36 -191.00
N GLN A 484 -33.24 65.23 -191.52
CA GLN A 484 -32.55 63.94 -191.65
C GLN A 484 -32.03 63.40 -190.31
N GLY A 485 -31.80 64.26 -189.32
CA GLY A 485 -31.29 63.91 -187.99
C GLY A 485 -32.37 63.56 -186.97
N ARG A 486 -33.65 63.71 -187.33
CA ARG A 486 -34.77 63.65 -186.40
C ARG A 486 -34.92 62.30 -185.67
N GLY A 487 -34.65 61.19 -186.35
CA GLY A 487 -34.61 59.86 -185.73
C GLY A 487 -33.43 59.69 -184.76
N PHE A 488 -32.26 60.24 -185.09
CA PHE A 488 -31.09 60.23 -184.21
C PHE A 488 -31.26 61.12 -182.98
N ALA A 489 -31.95 62.27 -183.12
CA ALA A 489 -32.24 63.17 -182.00
C ALA A 489 -33.10 62.48 -180.93
N VAL A 490 -34.13 61.73 -181.34
CA VAL A 490 -34.98 60.96 -180.42
C VAL A 490 -34.17 59.90 -179.67
N VAL A 491 -33.29 59.18 -180.37
CA VAL A 491 -32.41 58.18 -179.72
C VAL A 491 -31.43 58.85 -178.77
N ALA A 492 -30.84 59.98 -179.14
CA ALA A 492 -29.91 60.71 -178.30
C ALA A 492 -30.58 61.26 -177.02
N ASP A 493 -31.81 61.80 -177.12
CA ASP A 493 -32.59 62.23 -175.96
C ASP A 493 -32.99 61.05 -175.05
N GLU A 494 -33.32 59.88 -175.62
CA GLU A 494 -33.61 58.67 -174.85
C GLU A 494 -32.36 58.15 -174.12
N VAL A 495 -31.19 58.13 -174.77
CA VAL A 495 -29.91 57.78 -174.15
C VAL A 495 -29.55 58.78 -173.05
N ARG A 496 -29.78 60.08 -173.27
CA ARG A 496 -29.57 61.13 -172.26
C ARG A 496 -30.47 60.93 -171.04
N SER A 497 -31.76 60.65 -171.27
CA SER A 497 -32.70 60.32 -170.20
C SER A 497 -32.30 59.07 -169.44
N LEU A 498 -31.81 58.02 -170.13
CA LEU A 498 -31.35 56.79 -169.50
C LEU A 498 -30.09 57.02 -168.66
N ALA A 499 -29.15 57.82 -169.17
CA ALA A 499 -27.92 58.20 -168.47
C ALA A 499 -28.23 59.02 -167.20
N SER A 500 -29.15 59.99 -167.28
CA SER A 500 -29.62 60.76 -166.13
C SER A 500 -30.33 59.87 -165.09
N ARG A 501 -31.20 58.95 -165.53
CA ARG A 501 -31.84 57.97 -164.62
C ARG A 501 -30.82 57.03 -163.98
N THR A 502 -29.77 56.65 -164.69
CA THR A 502 -28.67 55.84 -164.17
C THR A 502 -27.91 56.62 -163.11
N GLN A 503 -27.55 57.87 -163.38
CA GLN A 503 -26.85 58.74 -162.42
C GLN A 503 -27.66 58.94 -161.14
N GLN A 504 -28.97 59.21 -161.25
CA GLN A 504 -29.87 59.34 -160.10
C GLN A 504 -29.95 58.03 -159.30
N SER A 505 -30.11 56.88 -159.97
CA SER A 505 -30.18 55.57 -159.30
C SER A 505 -28.87 55.25 -158.59
N THR A 506 -27.73 55.54 -159.21
CA THR A 506 -26.40 55.35 -158.60
C THR A 506 -26.21 56.27 -157.39
N GLU A 507 -26.72 57.50 -157.40
CA GLU A 507 -26.68 58.39 -156.24
C GLU A 507 -27.55 57.87 -155.07
N GLU A 508 -28.75 57.35 -155.37
CA GLU A 508 -29.63 56.72 -154.36
C GLU A 508 -29.00 55.46 -153.74
N ILE A 509 -28.36 54.61 -154.57
CA ILE A 509 -27.62 53.43 -154.07
C ILE A 509 -26.40 53.89 -153.26
N ASN A 510 -25.66 54.90 -153.69
CA ASN A 510 -24.50 55.41 -152.96
C ASN A 510 -24.89 55.91 -151.55
N LYS A 511 -25.98 56.69 -151.43
CA LYS A 511 -26.52 57.10 -150.12
C LYS A 511 -26.86 55.89 -149.22
N THR A 512 -27.41 54.83 -149.81
CA THR A 512 -27.72 53.59 -149.08
C THR A 512 -26.43 52.88 -148.61
N ILE A 513 -25.40 52.86 -149.45
CA ILE A 513 -24.09 52.29 -149.12
C ILE A 513 -23.38 53.11 -148.03
N GLU A 514 -23.39 54.44 -148.09
CA GLU A 514 -22.86 55.31 -147.03
C GLU A 514 -23.56 55.05 -145.68
N GLN A 515 -24.89 54.91 -145.69
CA GLN A 515 -25.65 54.57 -144.48
C GLN A 515 -25.30 53.17 -143.95
N LEU A 516 -25.10 52.20 -144.85
CA LEU A 516 -24.72 50.84 -144.48
C LEU A 516 -23.30 50.78 -143.92
N GLN A 517 -22.34 51.49 -144.51
CA GLN A 517 -20.97 51.64 -143.98
C GLN A 517 -20.97 52.30 -142.60
N LYS A 518 -21.76 53.37 -142.41
CA LYS A 518 -21.92 54.01 -141.11
C LYS A 518 -22.46 53.03 -140.07
N SER A 519 -23.54 52.31 -140.41
CA SER A 519 -24.17 51.32 -139.53
C SER A 519 -23.22 50.16 -139.21
N ALA A 520 -22.41 49.71 -140.18
CA ALA A 520 -21.41 48.67 -139.98
C ALA A 520 -20.29 49.13 -139.03
N LYS A 521 -19.81 50.39 -139.14
CA LYS A 521 -18.84 50.97 -138.21
C LYS A 521 -19.38 51.05 -136.78
N GLU A 522 -20.61 51.54 -136.60
CA GLU A 522 -21.28 51.59 -135.30
C GLU A 522 -21.46 50.18 -134.69
N ALA A 523 -21.76 49.18 -135.52
CA ALA A 523 -21.87 47.80 -135.09
C ALA A 523 -20.51 47.18 -134.70
N VAL A 524 -19.42 47.48 -135.43
CA VAL A 524 -18.04 47.08 -135.02
C VAL A 524 -17.67 47.68 -133.68
N GLU A 525 -17.97 48.96 -133.44
CA GLU A 525 -17.70 49.61 -132.16
C GLU A 525 -18.50 48.96 -131.02
N SER A 526 -19.79 48.68 -131.25
CA SER A 526 -20.65 47.97 -130.29
C SER A 526 -20.13 46.58 -129.95
N VAL A 527 -19.66 45.83 -130.96
CA VAL A 527 -19.04 44.51 -130.77
C VAL A 527 -17.73 44.60 -129.98
N LYS A 528 -16.88 45.59 -130.27
CA LYS A 528 -15.63 45.81 -129.51
C LYS A 528 -15.90 46.12 -128.04
N ASN A 529 -16.92 46.94 -127.76
CA ASN A 529 -17.37 47.24 -126.40
C ASN A 529 -17.94 45.98 -125.72
N GLY A 530 -18.72 45.16 -126.43
CA GLY A 530 -19.21 43.87 -125.96
C GLY A 530 -18.08 42.91 -125.57
N SER A 531 -17.06 42.77 -126.41
CA SER A 531 -15.88 41.94 -126.14
C SER A 531 -15.11 42.42 -124.90
N THR A 532 -14.97 43.75 -124.73
CA THR A 532 -14.30 44.33 -123.57
C THR A 532 -15.07 44.04 -122.27
N LYS A 533 -16.40 44.21 -122.29
CA LYS A 533 -17.27 43.87 -121.15
C LYS A 533 -17.22 42.38 -120.81
N ALA A 534 -17.20 41.50 -121.81
CA ALA A 534 -17.08 40.06 -121.57
C ALA A 534 -15.76 39.72 -120.83
N LYS A 535 -14.63 40.32 -121.22
CA LYS A 535 -13.35 40.14 -120.51
C LYS A 535 -13.41 40.62 -119.05
N GLN A 536 -14.02 41.78 -118.80
CA GLN A 536 -14.20 42.30 -117.44
C GLN A 536 -15.06 41.36 -116.58
N LEU A 537 -16.11 40.77 -117.16
CA LEU A 537 -16.96 39.81 -116.45
C LEU A 537 -16.21 38.51 -116.11
N VAL A 538 -15.31 38.03 -116.98
CA VAL A 538 -14.44 36.89 -116.67
C VAL A 538 -13.55 37.21 -115.46
N GLU A 539 -12.90 38.38 -115.45
CA GLU A 539 -12.06 38.80 -114.32
C GLU A 539 -12.85 38.90 -113.01
N GLN A 540 -14.07 39.45 -113.06
CA GLN A 540 -14.93 39.58 -111.89
C GLN A 540 -15.45 38.22 -111.39
N ALA A 541 -15.74 37.29 -112.30
CA ALA A 541 -16.07 35.91 -111.93
C ALA A 541 -14.88 35.19 -111.27
N GLN A 542 -13.65 35.39 -111.77
CA GLN A 542 -12.43 34.84 -111.16
C GLN A 542 -12.21 35.37 -109.73
N ASN A 543 -12.45 36.66 -109.51
CA ASN A 543 -12.38 37.25 -108.16
C ASN A 543 -13.44 36.67 -107.21
N THR A 544 -14.62 36.34 -107.74
CA THR A 544 -15.68 35.66 -106.98
C THR A 544 -15.25 34.24 -106.60
N GLU A 545 -14.63 33.49 -107.53
CA GLU A 545 -14.07 32.17 -107.25
C GLU A 545 -13.02 32.21 -106.13
N ASN A 546 -12.11 33.19 -106.14
CA ASN A 546 -11.09 33.37 -105.09
C ASN A 546 -11.71 33.66 -103.71
N SER A 547 -12.81 34.43 -103.69
CA SER A 547 -13.55 34.70 -102.45
C SER A 547 -14.24 33.45 -101.91
N LEU A 548 -14.87 32.65 -102.79
CA LEU A 548 -15.44 31.36 -102.43
C LEU A 548 -14.37 30.38 -101.91
N ASP A 549 -13.16 30.38 -102.47
CA ASP A 549 -12.06 29.57 -101.96
C ASP A 549 -11.62 29.97 -100.55
N THR A 550 -11.59 31.27 -100.28
CA THR A 550 -11.29 31.80 -98.94
C THR A 550 -12.38 31.41 -97.94
N ILE A 551 -13.65 31.46 -98.35
CA ILE A 551 -14.78 31.03 -97.50
C ILE A 551 -14.69 29.53 -97.20
N SER A 552 -14.44 28.67 -98.21
CA SER A 552 -14.30 27.22 -97.99
C SER A 552 -13.17 26.89 -97.01
N LYS A 553 -12.02 27.57 -97.10
CA LYS A 553 -10.92 27.42 -96.11
C LYS A 553 -11.35 27.81 -94.70
N ALA A 554 -12.10 28.90 -94.55
CA ALA A 554 -12.62 29.33 -93.24
C ALA A 554 -13.62 28.32 -92.67
N VAL A 555 -14.53 27.80 -93.49
CA VAL A 555 -15.51 26.78 -93.10
C VAL A 555 -14.82 25.46 -92.72
N SER A 556 -13.80 25.03 -93.46
CA SER A 556 -12.99 23.86 -93.11
C SER A 556 -12.31 24.03 -91.74
N SER A 557 -11.78 25.22 -91.46
CA SER A 557 -11.21 25.54 -90.14
C SER A 557 -12.27 25.48 -89.02
N MET A 558 -13.49 25.99 -89.26
CA MET A 558 -14.60 25.87 -88.31
C MET A 558 -14.94 24.42 -88.00
N ASN A 559 -14.98 23.55 -89.02
CA ASN A 559 -15.20 22.11 -88.86
C ASN A 559 -14.15 21.45 -87.97
N ARG A 560 -12.88 21.82 -88.15
CA ARG A 560 -11.78 21.34 -87.29
C ARG A 560 -11.98 21.79 -85.84
N ILE A 561 -12.25 23.09 -85.62
CA ILE A 561 -12.46 23.65 -84.27
C ILE A 561 -13.65 22.98 -83.58
N ASN A 562 -14.77 22.78 -84.27
CA ASN A 562 -15.93 22.11 -83.69
C ASN A 562 -15.63 20.65 -83.31
N THR A 563 -14.77 19.97 -84.07
CA THR A 563 -14.30 18.62 -83.71
C THR A 563 -13.40 18.65 -82.47
N GLU A 564 -12.52 19.64 -82.35
CA GLU A 564 -11.68 19.86 -81.16
C GLU A 564 -12.51 20.19 -79.91
N ILE A 565 -13.55 21.02 -80.05
CA ILE A 565 -14.49 21.33 -78.96
C ILE A 565 -15.21 20.06 -78.51
N ALA A 566 -15.71 19.23 -79.44
CA ALA A 566 -16.39 17.99 -79.10
C ALA A 566 -15.47 17.03 -78.31
N MET A 567 -14.22 16.86 -78.73
CA MET A 567 -13.23 16.05 -78.00
C MET A 567 -12.94 16.62 -76.60
N ALA A 568 -12.77 17.94 -76.48
CA ALA A 568 -12.55 18.59 -75.20
C ALA A 568 -13.75 18.42 -74.24
N MET A 569 -14.98 18.40 -74.77
CA MET A 569 -16.18 18.14 -73.98
C MET A 569 -16.27 16.67 -73.52
N GLU A 570 -15.84 15.70 -74.34
CA GLU A 570 -15.71 14.30 -73.89
C GLU A 570 -14.71 14.17 -72.73
N GLU A 571 -13.56 14.84 -72.82
CA GLU A 571 -12.57 14.86 -71.74
C GLU A 571 -13.12 15.52 -70.47
N GLN A 572 -13.79 16.68 -70.61
CA GLN A 572 -14.45 17.32 -69.47
C GLN A 572 -15.54 16.45 -68.85
N SER A 573 -16.27 15.67 -69.65
CA SER A 573 -17.27 14.74 -69.13
C SER A 573 -16.64 13.67 -68.24
N MET A 574 -15.47 13.14 -68.63
CA MET A 574 -14.75 12.16 -67.81
C MET A 574 -14.28 12.77 -66.48
N VAL A 575 -13.74 13.99 -66.51
CA VAL A 575 -13.32 14.71 -65.30
C VAL A 575 -14.52 15.01 -64.39
N ALA A 576 -15.65 15.44 -64.95
CA ALA A 576 -16.86 15.70 -64.17
C ALA A 576 -17.40 14.43 -63.49
N GLN A 577 -17.35 13.28 -64.18
CA GLN A 577 -17.72 11.97 -63.60
C GLN A 577 -16.78 11.56 -62.46
N GLU A 578 -15.48 11.79 -62.61
CA GLU A 578 -14.50 11.51 -61.56
C GLU A 578 -14.72 12.40 -60.33
N ILE A 579 -14.96 13.70 -60.52
CA ILE A 579 -15.29 14.62 -59.43
C ILE A 579 -16.58 14.18 -58.73
N ASN A 580 -17.62 13.80 -59.48
CA ASN A 580 -18.87 13.31 -58.89
C ASN A 580 -18.65 12.05 -58.04
N LYS A 581 -17.83 11.11 -58.52
CA LYS A 581 -17.42 9.94 -57.73
C LYS A 581 -16.68 10.34 -56.45
N ASN A 582 -15.78 11.31 -56.52
CA ASN A 582 -15.06 11.82 -55.35
C ASN A 582 -16.00 12.49 -54.34
N VAL A 583 -17.01 13.23 -54.81
CA VAL A 583 -18.06 13.82 -53.96
C VAL A 583 -18.87 12.75 -53.23
N VAL A 584 -19.22 11.65 -53.89
CA VAL A 584 -19.88 10.50 -53.23
C VAL A 584 -18.99 9.88 -52.16
N ASN A 585 -17.70 9.69 -52.45
CA ASN A 585 -16.75 9.16 -51.47
C ASN A 585 -16.60 10.10 -50.26
N ILE A 586 -16.54 11.42 -50.49
CA ILE A 586 -16.49 12.43 -49.42
C ILE A 586 -17.73 12.33 -48.54
N ASN A 587 -18.93 12.23 -49.13
CA ASN A 587 -20.17 12.04 -48.37
C ASN A 587 -20.14 10.77 -47.48
N GLN A 588 -19.57 9.67 -47.98
CA GLN A 588 -19.43 8.46 -47.18
C GLN A 588 -18.43 8.64 -46.01
N VAL A 589 -17.36 9.40 -46.21
CA VAL A 589 -16.41 9.75 -45.15
C VAL A 589 -17.06 10.66 -44.11
N ILE A 590 -17.86 11.65 -44.52
CA ILE A 590 -18.62 12.54 -43.63
C ILE A 590 -19.53 11.71 -42.71
N GLU A 591 -20.27 10.75 -43.26
CA GLU A 591 -21.15 9.86 -42.46
C GLU A 591 -20.35 9.04 -41.44
N SER A 592 -19.19 8.52 -41.84
CA SER A 592 -18.31 7.79 -40.92
C SER A 592 -17.73 8.67 -39.81
N ILE A 593 -17.37 9.93 -40.11
CA ILE A 593 -16.90 10.89 -39.10
C ILE A 593 -18.04 11.22 -38.12
N HIS A 594 -19.27 11.37 -38.61
CA HIS A 594 -20.44 11.59 -37.77
C HIS A 594 -20.64 10.44 -36.78
N GLU A 595 -20.57 9.18 -37.24
CA GLU A 595 -20.68 7.99 -36.40
C GLU A 595 -19.53 7.90 -35.37
N GLN A 596 -18.29 8.11 -35.80
CA GLN A 596 -17.11 8.11 -34.92
C GLN A 596 -17.15 9.23 -33.87
N SER A 597 -17.68 10.40 -34.23
CA SER A 597 -17.90 11.49 -33.29
C SER A 597 -18.93 11.07 -32.23
N HIS A 598 -20.04 10.46 -32.62
CA HIS A 598 -21.03 9.96 -31.67
C HIS A 598 -20.44 8.90 -30.71
N GLU A 599 -19.64 7.96 -31.22
CA GLU A 599 -18.94 6.95 -30.40
C GLU A 599 -17.96 7.62 -29.41
N THR A 600 -17.16 8.58 -29.89
CA THR A 600 -16.20 9.32 -29.06
C THR A 600 -16.89 10.07 -27.92
N THR A 601 -18.07 10.65 -28.16
CA THR A 601 -18.89 11.31 -27.13
C THR A 601 -19.35 10.30 -26.08
N SER A 602 -19.80 9.11 -26.51
CA SER A 602 -20.20 8.04 -25.60
C SER A 602 -19.04 7.60 -24.70
N VAL A 603 -17.87 7.32 -25.29
CA VAL A 603 -16.66 6.93 -24.55
C VAL A 603 -16.21 8.03 -23.60
N GLY A 604 -16.20 9.30 -24.04
CA GLY A 604 -15.88 10.44 -23.19
C GLY A 604 -16.80 10.54 -21.96
N ASN A 605 -18.11 10.32 -22.15
CA ASN A 605 -19.08 10.30 -21.06
C ASN A 605 -18.87 9.12 -20.09
N GLU A 606 -18.46 7.95 -20.60
CA GLU A 606 -18.10 6.81 -19.75
C GLU A 606 -16.85 7.10 -18.92
N VAL A 607 -15.81 7.68 -19.51
CA VAL A 607 -14.58 8.10 -18.80
C VAL A 607 -14.90 9.11 -17.72
N LYS A 608 -15.69 10.14 -18.04
CA LYS A 608 -16.17 11.13 -17.07
C LYS A 608 -16.92 10.48 -15.91
N THR A 609 -17.82 9.53 -16.21
CA THR A 609 -18.58 8.80 -15.21
C THR A 609 -17.68 7.94 -14.31
N LEU A 610 -16.68 7.27 -14.89
CA LEU A 610 -15.72 6.46 -14.14
C LEU A 610 -14.84 7.31 -13.23
N ALA A 611 -14.33 8.43 -13.74
CA ALA A 611 -13.54 9.39 -12.98
C ALA A 611 -14.36 10.00 -11.82
N ALA A 612 -15.63 10.35 -12.05
CA ALA A 612 -16.54 10.81 -11.00
C ALA A 612 -16.80 9.72 -9.93
N LYS A 613 -16.92 8.45 -10.32
CA LYS A 613 -17.01 7.32 -9.38
C LYS A 613 -15.73 7.16 -8.57
N MET A 614 -14.55 7.26 -9.19
CA MET A 614 -13.26 7.24 -8.48
C MET A 614 -13.19 8.38 -7.47
N GLN A 615 -13.55 9.61 -7.86
CA GLN A 615 -13.58 10.75 -6.95
C GLN A 615 -14.52 10.51 -5.76
N LYS A 616 -15.70 9.89 -5.99
CA LYS A 616 -16.63 9.51 -4.91
C LYS A 616 -16.02 8.50 -3.93
N TYR A 617 -15.25 7.52 -4.41
CA TYR A 617 -14.56 6.56 -3.53
C TYR A 617 -13.42 7.23 -2.76
N LEU A 618 -12.65 8.12 -3.40
CA LEU A 618 -11.56 8.85 -2.77
C LEU A 618 -12.04 9.81 -1.70
N ASN A 619 -13.23 10.41 -1.87
CA ASN A 619 -13.86 11.27 -0.86
C ASN A 619 -14.22 10.53 0.45
N GLN A 620 -14.16 9.19 0.50
CA GLN A 620 -14.27 8.43 1.76
C GLN A 620 -13.01 8.58 2.62
N PHE A 621 -11.88 8.91 2.01
CA PHE A 621 -10.63 9.21 2.71
C PHE A 621 -10.58 10.69 3.07
N GLN A 622 -10.31 10.98 4.33
CA GLN A 622 -10.07 12.34 4.80
C GLN A 622 -8.59 12.65 4.64
N ILE A 623 -8.28 13.44 3.61
CA ILE A 623 -6.94 13.85 3.21
C ILE A 623 -6.63 15.22 3.78
#